data_AF-A0AA39X0S8-F1
#
_entry.id   AF-A0AA39X0S8-F1
#
_cell.length_a   1.000
_cell.length_b   1.000
_cell.length_c   1.000
_cell.angle_alpha   90.00
_cell.angle_beta   90.00
_cell.angle_gamma   90.00
#
_symmetry.space_group_name_H-M   'P 1'
#
loop_
_entity.id
_entity.type
_entity.pdbx_description
1 polymer ?
#
loop_
_entity_poly.entity_id
_entity_poly.type
_entity_poly.pdbx_seq_one_letter_code
_entity_poly.pdbx_strand_id
1 'polypeptide(L)'
;MYSKVGTPSIYEDDNQRKISKSDIAKHSLRSNVNVMGYRPKDQIDAVNALDAKEIMERTIEAMKKDPTLAATLHGNKPSKGAMIDKELQMEEEEMMKRKSISEDMMMHNKGMSEGMTGSYNNNNNMTPGMTRKRVSNLG
;
A
#
# COMPACT_ATOMS: atom_id res chain seq x y z
N MET A 1 4.51 15.76 48.14
CA MET A 1 5.70 16.59 48.41
C MET A 1 6.30 17.02 47.09
N TYR A 2 6.42 18.32 46.83
CA TYR A 2 7.11 18.84 45.64
C TYR A 2 8.57 19.13 46.01
N SER A 3 9.52 18.75 45.14
CA SER A 3 10.94 19.03 45.38
C SER A 3 11.20 20.54 45.27
N LYS A 4 12.26 21.04 45.92
CA LYS A 4 12.66 22.46 45.88
C LYS A 4 13.02 22.97 44.48
N VAL A 5 13.20 22.05 43.52
CA VAL A 5 13.49 22.33 42.11
C VAL A 5 12.32 21.96 41.18
N GLY A 6 11.12 21.68 41.71
CA GLY A 6 9.93 21.35 40.90
C GLY A 6 9.72 19.85 40.66
N THR A 7 8.77 19.50 39.78
CA THR A 7 8.56 18.10 39.36
C THR A 7 9.57 17.73 38.28
N PRO A 8 10.22 16.54 38.37
CA PRO A 8 11.20 16.11 37.37
C PRO A 8 10.61 16.04 35.95
N SER A 9 9.29 15.88 35.83
CA SER A 9 8.56 15.95 34.55
C SER A 9 8.59 17.31 33.84
N ILE A 10 8.93 18.41 34.54
CA ILE A 10 9.09 19.75 33.93
C ILE A 10 10.41 19.84 33.15
N TYR A 11 11.37 18.97 33.46
CA TYR A 11 12.65 18.85 32.77
C TYR A 11 12.65 17.73 31.72
N GLU A 12 11.49 17.27 31.26
CA GLU A 12 11.40 16.23 30.23
C GLU A 12 11.90 16.81 28.89
N ASP A 13 13.21 16.65 28.68
CA ASP A 13 13.80 16.11 27.46
C ASP A 13 13.29 16.68 26.12
N ASP A 14 13.35 18.01 25.97
CA ASP A 14 13.08 18.68 24.68
C ASP A 14 14.12 18.25 23.62
N ASN A 15 15.36 18.76 23.72
CA ASN A 15 16.48 18.38 22.84
C ASN A 15 17.67 17.80 23.62
N GLN A 16 17.42 17.28 24.83
CA GLN A 16 18.50 16.81 25.71
C GLN A 16 18.93 15.36 25.43
N ARG A 17 18.11 14.59 24.70
CA ARG A 17 18.40 13.19 24.36
C ARG A 17 19.37 13.10 23.20
N LYS A 18 20.40 12.28 23.36
CA LYS A 18 21.31 11.95 22.25
C LYS A 18 20.61 11.03 21.26
N ILE A 19 20.51 11.46 20.00
CA ILE A 19 20.01 10.65 18.89
C ILE A 19 21.15 9.77 18.35
N SER A 20 20.85 8.53 17.96
CA SER A 20 21.85 7.63 17.39
C SER A 20 22.25 8.08 15.98
N LYS A 21 23.51 7.85 15.59
CA LYS A 21 23.96 8.10 14.20
C LYS A 21 23.11 7.33 13.17
N SER A 22 22.61 6.16 13.55
CA SER A 22 21.76 5.36 12.66
C SER A 22 20.42 6.04 12.39
N ASP A 23 19.83 6.70 13.39
CA ASP A 23 18.55 7.39 13.24
C ASP A 23 18.72 8.67 12.42
N ILE A 24 19.79 9.44 12.68
CA ILE A 24 20.14 10.60 11.86
C ILE A 24 20.28 10.20 10.37
N ALA A 25 20.86 9.02 10.10
CA ALA A 25 21.04 8.54 8.73
C ALA A 25 19.69 8.20 8.09
N LYS A 26 18.77 7.58 8.82
CA LYS A 26 17.41 7.28 8.35
C LYS A 26 16.66 8.56 7.97
N HIS A 27 16.71 9.60 8.80
CA HIS A 27 16.05 10.87 8.47
C HIS A 27 16.68 11.53 7.25
N SER A 28 18.01 11.47 7.11
CA SER A 28 18.70 12.00 5.93
C SER A 28 18.42 11.24 4.63
N LEU A 29 18.04 9.96 4.69
CA LEU A 29 17.68 9.15 3.53
C LEU A 29 16.21 9.34 3.11
N ARG A 30 15.32 9.48 4.10
CA ARG A 30 13.87 9.61 3.87
C ARG A 30 13.46 11.05 3.53
N SER A 31 14.25 12.03 3.96
CA SER A 31 14.03 13.44 3.69
C SER A 31 15.05 13.98 2.69
N ASN A 32 14.72 15.07 1.99
CA ASN A 32 15.68 15.81 1.17
C ASN A 32 16.62 16.72 1.98
N VAL A 33 16.78 16.46 3.29
CA VAL A 33 17.58 17.28 4.20
C VAL A 33 18.82 16.49 4.63
N ASN A 34 20.01 17.04 4.42
CA ASN A 34 21.26 16.45 4.86
C ASN A 34 21.49 16.70 6.36
N VAL A 35 20.77 15.96 7.21
CA VAL A 35 20.87 16.09 8.67
C VAL A 35 22.29 15.81 9.17
N MET A 36 23.03 14.91 8.51
CA MET A 36 24.41 14.58 8.86
C MET A 36 25.40 15.73 8.71
N GLY A 37 25.10 16.69 7.83
CA GLY A 37 25.94 17.88 7.61
C GLY A 37 25.81 18.94 8.70
N TYR A 38 24.79 18.85 9.57
CA TYR A 38 24.60 19.80 10.67
C TYR A 38 25.57 19.53 11.82
N ARG A 39 25.78 20.54 12.67
CA ARG A 39 26.59 20.37 13.89
C ARG A 39 25.88 19.38 14.83
N PRO A 40 26.62 18.63 15.67
CA PRO A 40 26.02 17.61 16.54
C PRO A 40 24.89 18.11 17.45
N LYS A 41 24.92 19.38 17.86
CA LYS A 41 23.85 20.00 18.66
C LYS A 41 22.60 20.26 17.83
N ASP A 42 22.78 20.74 16.60
CA ASP A 42 21.70 21.15 15.69
C ASP A 42 21.08 19.94 14.96
N GLN A 43 21.76 18.79 14.96
CA GLN A 43 21.25 17.53 14.43
C GLN A 43 19.96 17.08 15.13
N ILE A 44 19.86 17.30 16.45
CA ILE A 44 18.68 16.91 17.23
C ILE A 44 17.48 17.75 16.80
N ASP A 45 17.66 19.08 16.75
CA ASP A 45 16.64 20.03 16.32
C ASP A 45 16.17 19.70 14.89
N ALA A 46 17.11 19.35 14.00
CA ALA A 46 16.80 18.98 12.63
C ALA A 46 16.01 17.65 12.54
N VAL A 47 16.35 16.64 13.33
CA VAL A 47 15.56 15.38 13.38
C VAL A 47 14.16 15.64 13.94
N ASN A 48 14.05 16.34 15.06
CA ASN A 48 12.77 16.65 15.69
C ASN A 48 11.86 17.45 14.74
N ALA A 49 12.41 18.41 14.01
CA ALA A 49 11.66 19.16 13.00
C ALA A 49 11.19 18.28 11.83
N LEU A 50 12.00 17.33 11.38
CA LEU A 50 11.63 16.38 10.33
C LEU A 50 10.52 15.43 10.80
N ASP A 51 10.61 14.93 12.03
CA ASP A 51 9.59 14.07 12.62
C ASP A 51 8.26 14.81 12.81
N ALA A 52 8.32 16.03 13.33
CA ALA A 52 7.14 16.89 13.45
C ALA A 52 6.48 17.12 12.09
N LYS A 53 7.28 17.36 11.04
CA LYS A 53 6.78 17.52 9.68
C LYS A 53 6.14 16.23 9.14
N GLU A 54 6.78 15.08 9.32
CA GLU A 54 6.26 13.78 8.88
C GLU A 54 4.92 13.45 9.57
N ILE A 55 4.82 13.71 10.87
CA ILE A 55 3.59 13.55 11.63
C ILE A 55 2.51 14.52 11.13
N MET A 56 2.86 15.77 10.87
CA MET A 56 1.92 16.76 10.36
C MET A 56 1.40 16.37 8.96
N GLU A 57 2.26 15.94 8.06
CA GLU A 57 1.86 15.49 6.72
C GLU A 57 0.93 14.27 6.79
N ARG A 58 1.28 13.25 7.58
CA ARG A 58 0.43 12.07 7.80
C ARG A 58 -0.93 12.42 8.40
N THR A 59 -0.95 13.31 9.38
CA THR A 59 -2.22 13.73 10.01
C THR A 59 -3.08 14.52 9.03
N ILE A 60 -2.49 15.41 8.23
CA ILE A 60 -3.20 16.14 7.17
C ILE A 60 -3.75 15.16 6.12
N GLU A 61 -2.96 14.19 5.67
CA GLU A 61 -3.40 13.15 4.73
C GLU A 61 -4.54 12.31 5.30
N ALA A 62 -4.47 11.93 6.58
CA ALA A 62 -5.54 11.22 7.26
C ALA A 62 -6.81 12.08 7.37
N MET A 63 -6.68 13.37 7.69
CA MET A 63 -7.80 14.33 7.75
C MET A 63 -8.45 14.56 6.38
N LYS A 64 -7.67 14.49 5.29
CA LYS A 64 -8.22 14.56 3.93
C LYS A 64 -9.05 13.34 3.55
N LYS A 65 -8.69 12.17 4.08
CA LYS A 65 -9.40 10.91 3.82
C LYS A 65 -10.66 10.81 4.67
N ASP A 66 -10.53 11.01 5.98
CA ASP A 66 -11.65 10.88 6.93
C ASP A 66 -12.19 12.27 7.32
N PRO A 67 -13.39 12.65 6.84
CA PRO A 67 -13.99 13.96 7.13
C PRO A 67 -14.35 14.15 8.62
N THR A 68 -14.44 13.07 9.41
CA THR A 68 -14.74 13.15 10.84
C THR A 68 -13.50 13.34 11.71
N LEU A 69 -12.32 13.03 11.18
CA LEU A 69 -11.10 12.92 11.97
C LEU A 69 -10.69 14.24 12.65
N ALA A 70 -10.78 15.36 11.93
CA ALA A 70 -10.44 16.67 12.48
C ALA A 70 -11.25 17.01 13.74
N ALA A 71 -12.56 16.78 13.73
CA ALA A 71 -13.41 17.02 14.90
C ALA A 71 -13.01 16.11 16.06
N THR A 72 -12.81 14.81 15.79
CA THR A 72 -12.45 13.83 16.83
C THR A 72 -11.09 14.11 17.47
N LEU A 73 -10.09 14.52 16.69
CA LEU A 73 -8.75 14.86 17.19
C LEU A 73 -8.77 16.07 18.13
N HIS A 74 -9.69 17.01 17.91
CA HIS A 74 -9.89 18.16 18.78
C HIS A 74 -10.89 17.90 19.93
N GLY A 75 -11.38 16.67 20.10
CA GLY A 75 -12.35 16.31 21.15
C GLY A 75 -13.77 16.83 20.90
N ASN A 76 -14.06 17.27 19.68
CA ASN A 76 -15.37 17.79 19.28
C ASN A 76 -16.23 16.71 18.62
N LYS A 77 -17.55 16.90 18.67
CA LYS A 77 -18.47 16.06 17.92
C LYS A 77 -18.38 16.39 16.42
N PRO A 78 -18.23 15.40 15.52
CA PRO A 78 -18.25 15.64 14.08
C PRO A 78 -19.60 16.22 13.62
N SER A 79 -19.58 16.98 12.53
CA SER A 79 -20.79 17.57 11.95
C SER A 79 -21.66 16.49 11.31
N LYS A 80 -22.96 16.77 11.18
CA LYS A 80 -23.90 15.83 10.53
C LYS A 80 -23.48 15.52 9.08
N GLY A 81 -22.96 16.52 8.35
CA GLY A 81 -22.44 16.33 6.99
C GLY A 81 -21.23 15.41 6.96
N ALA A 82 -20.22 15.66 7.81
CA ALA A 82 -19.02 14.81 7.88
C ALA A 82 -19.33 13.36 8.26
N MET A 83 -20.34 13.13 9.09
CA MET A 83 -20.81 11.77 9.41
C MET A 83 -21.42 11.07 8.18
N ILE A 84 -22.25 11.78 7.40
CA ILE A 84 -22.85 11.24 6.18
C ILE A 84 -21.78 10.96 5.12
N ASP A 85 -20.83 11.88 4.94
CA ASP A 85 -19.75 11.71 3.96
C ASP A 85 -18.91 10.46 4.29
N LYS A 86 -18.65 10.20 5.57
CA LYS A 86 -17.94 8.99 6.02
C LYS A 86 -18.74 7.71 5.74
N GLU A 87 -20.05 7.74 5.98
CA GLU A 87 -20.94 6.61 5.70
C GLU A 87 -20.95 6.29 4.19
N LEU A 88 -21.10 7.31 3.34
CA LEU A 88 -21.06 7.16 1.88
C LEU A 88 -19.71 6.60 1.40
N GLN A 89 -18.59 7.11 1.92
CA GLN A 89 -17.26 6.58 1.57
C GLN A 89 -17.11 5.10 1.93
N MET A 90 -17.62 4.68 3.09
CA MET A 90 -17.56 3.27 3.52
C MET A 90 -18.41 2.39 2.60
N GLU A 91 -19.63 2.82 2.24
CA GLU A 91 -20.49 2.11 1.31
C GLU A 91 -19.86 1.99 -0.09
N GLU A 92 -19.26 3.07 -0.59
CA GLU A 92 -18.55 3.09 -1.88
C GLU A 92 -17.36 2.12 -1.89
N GLU A 93 -16.54 2.10 -0.84
CA GLU A 93 -15.41 1.17 -0.72
C GLU A 93 -15.87 -0.30 -0.70
N GLU A 94 -16.95 -0.62 0.00
CA GLU A 94 -17.50 -1.98 0.02
C GLU A 94 -18.03 -2.39 -1.36
N MET A 95 -18.74 -1.50 -2.05
CA MET A 95 -19.21 -1.76 -3.40
C MET A 95 -18.05 -1.96 -4.38
N MET A 96 -17.01 -1.14 -4.28
CA MET A 96 -15.80 -1.25 -5.10
C MET A 96 -15.05 -2.56 -4.83
N LYS A 97 -14.95 -3.01 -3.57
CA LYS A 97 -14.37 -4.32 -3.21
C LYS A 97 -15.17 -5.48 -3.79
N ARG A 98 -16.51 -5.45 -3.69
CA ARG A 98 -17.36 -6.49 -4.28
C ARG A 98 -17.22 -6.52 -5.80
N LYS A 99 -17.17 -5.35 -6.44
CA LYS A 99 -16.98 -5.23 -7.88
C LYS A 99 -15.61 -5.73 -8.33
N SER A 100 -14.53 -5.36 -7.63
CA SER A 100 -13.18 -5.82 -7.98
C SER A 100 -13.01 -7.33 -7.84
N ILE A 101 -13.58 -7.94 -6.81
CA ILE A 101 -13.59 -9.41 -6.62
C ILE A 101 -14.38 -10.09 -7.75
N SER A 102 -15.53 -9.52 -8.13
CA SER A 102 -16.33 -10.05 -9.23
C SER A 102 -15.58 -9.97 -10.56
N GLU A 103 -14.91 -8.85 -10.83
CA GLU A 103 -14.11 -8.65 -12.05
C GLU A 103 -12.93 -9.63 -12.11
N ASP A 104 -12.21 -9.80 -11.00
CA ASP A 104 -11.08 -10.74 -10.88
C ASP A 104 -11.53 -12.20 -11.10
N MET A 105 -12.67 -12.60 -10.50
CA MET A 105 -13.27 -13.92 -10.76
C MET A 105 -13.68 -14.12 -12.23
N MET A 106 -14.19 -13.08 -12.90
CA MET A 106 -14.56 -13.16 -14.32
C MET A 106 -13.33 -13.32 -15.22
N MET A 107 -12.22 -12.64 -14.90
CA MET A 107 -10.97 -12.77 -15.65
C MET A 107 -10.31 -14.14 -15.45
N HIS A 108 -10.36 -14.69 -14.23
CA HIS A 108 -9.82 -16.02 -13.93
C HIS A 108 -10.55 -17.14 -14.71
N ASN A 109 -11.89 -17.05 -14.79
CA ASN A 109 -12.70 -18.01 -15.54
C ASN A 109 -12.54 -17.89 -17.06
N LYS A 110 -12.30 -16.68 -17.57
CA LYS A 110 -12.08 -16.44 -19.01
C LYS A 110 -10.73 -16.98 -19.49
N GLY A 111 -9.67 -16.89 -18.68
CA GLY A 111 -8.39 -17.52 -18.97
C GLY A 111 -8.45 -19.06 -19.00
N MET A 112 -9.35 -19.67 -18.22
CA MET A 112 -9.60 -21.12 -18.25
C MET A 112 -10.40 -21.58 -19.47
N SER A 113 -11.30 -20.75 -20.03
CA SER A 113 -12.10 -21.13 -21.21
C SER A 113 -11.34 -21.01 -22.53
N GLU A 114 -10.40 -20.06 -22.63
CA GLU A 114 -9.55 -19.90 -23.82
C GLU A 114 -8.49 -21.01 -23.95
N GLY A 115 -8.10 -21.65 -22.84
CA GLY A 115 -7.17 -22.81 -22.84
C GLY A 115 -7.80 -24.17 -23.15
N MET A 116 -9.14 -24.28 -23.22
CA MET A 116 -9.85 -25.57 -23.31
C MET A 116 -10.45 -25.88 -24.69
N THR A 117 -10.31 -25.01 -25.69
CA THR A 117 -10.94 -25.18 -27.03
C THR A 117 -10.02 -25.77 -28.11
N GLY A 118 -8.82 -26.22 -27.78
CA GLY A 118 -7.85 -26.74 -28.75
C GLY A 118 -7.42 -28.19 -28.52
N SER A 119 -8.26 -29.17 -28.85
CA SER A 119 -7.85 -30.47 -29.44
C SER A 119 -9.05 -31.44 -29.57
N TYR A 120 -9.79 -31.35 -30.68
CA TYR A 120 -10.61 -32.48 -31.16
C TYR A 120 -9.98 -32.99 -32.46
N ASN A 121 -9.23 -34.09 -32.36
CA ASN A 121 -8.61 -34.78 -33.49
C ASN A 121 -9.69 -35.46 -34.35
N ASN A 122 -9.91 -34.95 -35.55
CA ASN A 122 -10.92 -35.45 -36.49
C ASN A 122 -10.27 -36.43 -37.49
N ASN A 123 -10.03 -37.67 -37.05
CA ASN A 123 -9.53 -38.75 -37.90
C ASN A 123 -10.69 -39.53 -38.54
N ASN A 124 -11.27 -38.99 -39.61
CA ASN A 124 -12.15 -39.74 -40.50
C ASN A 124 -11.67 -39.57 -41.94
N ASN A 125 -10.84 -40.52 -42.41
CA ASN A 125 -10.63 -40.78 -43.83
C ASN A 125 -10.28 -42.27 -44.02
N MET A 126 -11.31 -43.12 -43.94
CA MET A 126 -11.28 -44.48 -44.48
C MET A 126 -11.86 -44.42 -45.90
N THR A 127 -10.99 -44.49 -46.92
CA THR A 127 -11.38 -44.82 -48.30
C THR A 127 -10.97 -46.27 -48.60
N PRO A 128 -11.88 -47.13 -49.09
CA PRO A 128 -11.58 -48.54 -49.32
C PRO A 128 -11.06 -48.78 -50.74
N GLY A 129 -9.96 -49.52 -50.84
CA GLY A 129 -9.65 -50.32 -52.02
C GLY A 129 -8.59 -49.75 -52.95
N MET A 130 -7.44 -50.43 -53.01
CA MET A 130 -6.83 -50.97 -54.24
C MET A 130 -5.45 -51.55 -53.92
N THR A 131 -5.40 -52.85 -53.65
CA THR A 131 -4.16 -53.62 -53.78
C THR A 131 -3.89 -53.86 -55.26
N ARG A 132 -2.78 -53.31 -55.79
CA ARG A 132 -2.12 -53.87 -56.96
C ARG A 132 -0.66 -54.18 -56.64
N LYS A 133 -0.40 -55.48 -56.51
CA LYS A 133 0.90 -56.12 -56.74
C LYS A 133 1.50 -55.56 -58.03
N ARG A 134 2.84 -55.42 -58.11
CA ARG A 134 3.68 -56.19 -59.07
C ARG A 134 5.17 -55.80 -59.06
N VAL A 135 5.98 -56.84 -58.85
CA VAL A 135 7.29 -57.22 -59.44
C VAL A 135 8.52 -56.30 -59.40
N SER A 136 9.51 -56.78 -58.63
CA SER A 136 10.85 -57.25 -59.05
C SER A 136 11.96 -56.30 -59.52
N ASN A 137 13.16 -56.72 -59.09
CA ASN A 137 14.48 -56.63 -59.73
C ASN A 137 15.23 -55.31 -59.56
N LEU A 138 16.55 -55.24 -59.47
CA LEU A 138 17.73 -56.13 -59.27
C LEU A 138 18.89 -55.12 -59.39
N GLY A 139 19.97 -55.28 -58.62
CA GLY A 139 21.20 -54.48 -58.80
C GLY A 139 21.88 -54.12 -57.50
#